data_AF-A0A929XAT2-F1
#
_entry.id   AF-A0A929XAT2-F1
#
_cell.length_a   1.000
_cell.length_b   1.000
_cell.length_c   1.000
_cell.angle_alpha   90.00
_cell.angle_beta   90.00
_cell.angle_gamma   90.00
#
_symmetry.space_group_name_H-M   'P 1'
#
loop_
_entity.id
_entity.type
_entity.pdbx_description
1 polymer ?
#
loop_
_entity_poly.entity_id
_entity_poly.type
_entity_poly.pdbx_seq_one_letter_code
_entity_poly.pdbx_strand_id
1 'polypeptide(L)'
;MSFWTYFAIAIYFGALIFIGRHYYDKNASLSEYLLDNRRLNPFVTALSAGASDMSGWMLLGVPGAMFATGICNIWIALGLCVGAWCNYKFLAKRLRIYTEVASDSVTIPDFLENRFKDRTKTLRIISGLLIIIFFTLYVSSGIIAGGKTFESFFGLSFTYGAVATILIVVFYTFFGGFKAVAITDAFQGALMFAVLILIPLFSYRALQIPADSSFFAQVRLYGASHLDLFYNQS
;
A
#
# COMPACT_ATOMS: atom_id res chain seq x y z
N MET A 1 23.94 12.14 -4.27
CA MET A 1 22.59 12.70 -4.58
C MET A 1 22.63 14.21 -4.54
N SER A 2 21.69 14.89 -5.20
CA SER A 2 21.55 16.35 -5.18
C SER A 2 21.00 16.85 -3.83
N PHE A 3 21.38 18.06 -3.42
CA PHE A 3 20.82 18.75 -2.23
C PHE A 3 19.28 18.74 -2.23
N TRP A 4 18.67 18.96 -3.39
CA TRP A 4 17.22 18.97 -3.56
C TRP A 4 16.55 17.65 -3.18
N THR A 5 17.24 16.53 -3.37
CA THR A 5 16.72 15.21 -2.99
C THR A 5 16.65 15.05 -1.48
N TYR A 6 17.74 15.40 -0.77
CA TYR A 6 17.75 15.35 0.70
C TYR A 6 16.72 16.32 1.30
N PHE A 7 16.58 17.51 0.71
CA PHE A 7 15.58 18.48 1.14
C PHE A 7 14.14 17.96 0.97
N ALA A 8 13.82 17.35 -0.17
CA ALA A 8 12.51 16.74 -0.40
C ALA A 8 12.21 15.60 0.58
N ILE A 9 13.21 14.75 0.87
CA ILE A 9 13.08 13.64 1.84
C ILE A 9 12.86 14.18 3.25
N ALA A 10 13.57 15.23 3.65
CA ALA A 10 13.38 15.88 4.94
C ALA A 10 11.98 16.48 5.09
N ILE A 11 11.46 17.14 4.04
CA ILE A 11 10.08 17.65 4.01
C ILE A 11 9.08 16.49 4.15
N TYR A 12 9.28 15.40 3.41
CA TYR A 12 8.40 14.24 3.46
C TYR A 12 8.32 13.63 4.86
N PHE A 13 9.46 13.30 5.47
CA PHE A 13 9.48 12.75 6.83
C PHE A 13 9.00 13.76 7.87
N GLY A 14 9.31 15.06 7.70
CA GLY A 14 8.79 16.13 8.54
C GLY A 14 7.26 16.22 8.50
N ALA A 15 6.66 16.09 7.32
CA ALA A 15 5.21 16.06 7.16
C ALA A 15 4.58 14.84 7.85
N LEU A 16 5.18 13.65 7.72
CA LEU A 16 4.69 12.44 8.40
C LEU A 16 4.72 12.58 9.93
N ILE A 17 5.84 13.07 10.48
CA ILE A 17 5.99 13.29 11.92
C ILE A 17 4.98 14.35 12.40
N PHE A 18 4.79 15.43 11.63
CA PHE A 18 3.83 16.48 11.94
C PHE A 18 2.40 15.93 11.99
N ILE A 19 1.97 15.17 10.98
CA ILE A 19 0.63 14.54 10.94
C ILE A 19 0.47 13.60 12.13
N GLY A 20 1.44 12.71 12.38
CA GLY A 20 1.41 11.77 13.50
C GLY A 20 1.27 12.48 14.84
N ARG A 21 2.05 13.55 15.07
CA ARG A 21 2.01 14.32 16.32
C ARG A 21 0.74 15.14 16.50
N HIS A 22 0.16 15.65 15.40
CA HIS A 22 -1.05 16.47 15.42
C HIS A 22 -2.29 15.66 15.79
N TYR A 23 -2.37 14.42 15.31
CA TYR A 23 -3.50 13.51 15.59
C TYR A 23 -3.24 12.56 16.76
N TYR A 24 -2.09 12.67 17.43
CA TYR A 24 -1.79 11.91 18.62
C TYR A 24 -2.64 12.38 19.81
N ASP A 25 -3.43 11.48 20.37
CA ASP A 25 -4.10 11.66 21.65
C ASP A 25 -3.71 10.54 22.62
N LYS A 26 -3.06 10.94 23.72
CA LYS A 26 -2.62 10.04 24.80
C LYS A 26 -3.77 9.53 25.67
N ASN A 27 -4.93 10.19 25.64
CA ASN A 27 -6.11 9.86 26.45
C ASN A 27 -7.22 9.18 25.61
N ALA A 28 -6.92 8.79 24.37
CA ALA A 28 -7.87 8.18 23.47
C ALA A 28 -8.47 6.89 24.07
N SER A 29 -9.79 6.75 23.97
CA SER A 29 -10.45 5.48 24.29
C SER A 29 -10.07 4.39 23.27
N LEU A 30 -10.27 3.11 23.61
CA LEU A 30 -9.97 2.01 22.69
C LEU A 30 -10.74 2.12 21.36
N SER A 31 -12.01 2.56 21.41
CA SER A 31 -12.85 2.78 20.21
C SER A 31 -12.30 3.91 19.34
N GLU A 32 -11.77 4.96 19.96
CA GLU A 32 -11.14 6.08 19.27
C GLU A 32 -9.80 5.69 18.66
N TYR A 33 -8.97 4.96 19.42
CA TYR A 33 -7.69 4.46 18.94
C TYR A 33 -7.82 3.48 17.78
N LEU A 34 -8.84 2.60 17.79
CA LEU A 34 -9.04 1.57 16.77
C LEU A 34 -9.88 2.04 15.57
N LEU A 35 -10.83 2.96 15.75
CA LEU A 35 -11.83 3.30 14.73
C LEU A 35 -12.06 4.81 14.54
N ASP A 36 -11.38 5.69 15.30
CA ASP A 36 -11.68 7.14 15.36
C ASP A 36 -13.17 7.43 15.61
N ASN A 37 -13.83 6.59 16.42
CA ASN A 37 -15.29 6.63 16.64
C ASN A 37 -16.11 6.61 15.33
N ARG A 38 -15.54 6.08 14.23
CA ARG A 38 -16.12 6.01 12.88
C ARG A 38 -16.48 7.38 12.30
N ARG A 39 -15.73 8.41 12.68
CA ARG A 39 -15.92 9.79 12.21
C ARG A 39 -14.97 10.18 11.08
N LEU A 40 -14.12 9.26 10.63
CA LEU A 40 -13.22 9.52 9.51
C LEU A 40 -14.01 9.85 8.24
N ASN A 41 -13.46 10.79 7.48
CA ASN A 41 -14.00 11.17 6.19
C ASN A 41 -13.94 9.96 5.23
N PRO A 42 -15.03 9.63 4.50
CA PRO A 42 -15.06 8.49 3.59
C PRO A 42 -13.94 8.48 2.53
N PHE A 43 -13.52 9.65 2.04
CA PHE A 43 -12.42 9.75 1.09
C PHE A 43 -11.07 9.38 1.72
N VAL A 44 -10.82 9.83 2.96
CA VAL A 44 -9.61 9.49 3.71
C VAL A 44 -9.59 8.00 4.01
N THR A 45 -10.73 7.42 4.43
CA THR A 45 -10.85 5.99 4.67
C THR A 45 -10.62 5.17 3.40
N ALA A 46 -11.17 5.58 2.26
CA ALA A 46 -10.99 4.88 0.99
C ALA A 46 -9.54 4.97 0.48
N LEU A 47 -8.93 6.16 0.52
CA LEU A 47 -7.53 6.35 0.13
C LEU A 47 -6.58 5.62 1.06
N SER A 48 -6.83 5.63 2.37
CA SER A 48 -6.05 4.86 3.34
C SER A 48 -6.16 3.37 3.05
N ALA A 49 -7.37 2.83 2.90
CA ALA A 49 -7.57 1.42 2.58
C ALA A 49 -6.85 1.02 1.28
N GLY A 50 -6.91 1.87 0.25
CA GLY A 50 -6.18 1.65 -1.00
C GLY A 50 -4.67 1.74 -0.83
N ALA A 51 -4.15 2.73 -0.10
CA ALA A 51 -2.72 2.88 0.15
C ALA A 51 -2.15 1.73 1.00
N SER A 52 -2.89 1.26 2.01
CA SER A 52 -2.46 0.12 2.84
C SER A 52 -2.41 -1.19 2.05
N ASP A 53 -3.29 -1.37 1.05
CA ASP A 53 -3.29 -2.50 0.10
C ASP A 53 -2.17 -2.36 -0.95
N MET A 54 -1.93 -1.13 -1.39
CA MET A 54 -0.93 -0.78 -2.41
C MET A 54 0.44 -0.53 -1.75
N SER A 55 1.16 -1.60 -1.43
CA SER A 55 2.51 -1.55 -0.86
C SER A 55 3.59 -1.08 -1.85
N GLY A 56 4.86 -1.07 -1.43
CA GLY A 56 6.02 -0.85 -2.31
C GLY A 56 6.08 -1.78 -3.53
N TRP A 57 5.31 -2.89 -3.54
CA TRP A 57 5.12 -3.74 -4.71
C TRP A 57 4.52 -2.98 -5.90
N MET A 58 3.68 -1.97 -5.67
CA MET A 58 3.02 -1.22 -6.73
C MET A 58 4.01 -0.32 -7.50
N LEU A 59 5.01 0.25 -6.81
CA LEU A 59 5.99 1.15 -7.43
C LEU A 59 7.27 0.45 -7.90
N LEU A 60 7.69 -0.63 -7.24
CA LEU A 60 8.90 -1.37 -7.63
C LEU A 60 8.58 -2.69 -8.35
N GLY A 61 7.53 -3.38 -7.92
CA GLY A 61 7.16 -4.69 -8.45
C GLY A 61 6.47 -4.61 -9.80
N VAL A 62 5.36 -3.87 -9.91
CA VAL A 62 4.57 -3.78 -11.16
C VAL A 62 5.40 -3.21 -12.32
N PRO A 63 6.12 -2.08 -12.19
CA PRO A 63 6.94 -1.58 -13.29
C PRO A 63 8.08 -2.52 -13.64
N GLY A 64 8.68 -3.20 -12.65
CA GLY A 64 9.73 -4.21 -12.88
C GLY A 64 9.21 -5.42 -13.65
N ALA A 65 8.03 -5.93 -13.30
CA ALA A 65 7.37 -7.02 -14.01
C ALA A 65 6.97 -6.60 -15.43
N MET A 66 6.41 -5.41 -15.61
CA MET A 66 6.07 -4.85 -16.93
C MET A 66 7.31 -4.63 -17.80
N PHE A 67 8.44 -4.25 -17.22
CA PHE A 67 9.70 -4.15 -17.96
C PHE A 67 10.19 -5.52 -18.44
N ALA A 68 10.05 -6.56 -17.62
CA ALA A 68 10.49 -7.91 -17.95
C ALA A 68 9.58 -8.65 -18.94
N THR A 69 8.25 -8.57 -18.77
CA THR A 69 7.28 -9.40 -19.53
C THR A 69 6.29 -8.59 -20.37
N GLY A 70 6.31 -7.26 -20.28
CA GLY A 70 5.50 -6.38 -21.13
C GLY A 70 4.11 -6.06 -20.58
N ILE A 71 3.24 -5.58 -21.48
CA ILE A 71 1.91 -5.05 -21.16
C ILE A 71 0.93 -6.12 -20.67
N CYS A 72 1.23 -7.41 -20.83
CA CYS A 72 0.39 -8.50 -20.34
C CYS A 72 0.12 -8.42 -18.82
N ASN A 73 0.98 -7.77 -18.03
CA ASN A 73 0.72 -7.53 -16.60
C ASN A 73 -0.46 -6.59 -16.32
N ILE A 74 -1.00 -5.89 -17.33
CA ILE A 74 -2.19 -5.03 -17.17
C ILE A 74 -3.40 -5.82 -16.66
N TRP A 75 -3.46 -7.12 -16.94
CA TRP A 75 -4.50 -8.02 -16.42
C TRP A 75 -4.50 -8.12 -14.90
N ILE A 76 -3.33 -7.98 -14.25
CA ILE A 76 -3.24 -7.92 -12.78
C ILE A 76 -3.95 -6.66 -12.28
N ALA A 77 -3.66 -5.51 -12.89
CA ALA A 77 -4.29 -4.25 -12.52
C ALA A 77 -5.82 -4.29 -12.74
N LEU A 78 -6.27 -4.79 -13.90
CA LEU A 78 -7.69 -4.94 -14.20
C LEU A 78 -8.38 -5.92 -13.23
N GLY A 79 -7.75 -7.06 -12.96
CA GLY A 79 -8.26 -8.06 -12.02
C GLY A 79 -8.39 -7.51 -10.60
N LEU A 80 -7.40 -6.75 -10.13
CA LEU A 80 -7.45 -6.08 -8.83
C LEU A 80 -8.54 -5.01 -8.78
N CYS A 81 -8.68 -4.18 -9.81
CA CYS A 81 -9.74 -3.16 -9.86
C CYS A 81 -11.13 -3.79 -9.82
N VAL A 82 -11.40 -4.79 -10.66
CA VAL A 82 -12.69 -5.48 -10.71
C VAL A 82 -12.94 -6.26 -9.42
N GLY A 83 -11.92 -6.96 -8.92
CA GLY A 83 -11.98 -7.72 -7.66
C GLY A 83 -12.30 -6.83 -6.47
N ALA A 84 -11.59 -5.71 -6.33
CA ALA A 84 -11.86 -4.71 -5.29
C ALA A 84 -13.28 -4.15 -5.40
N TRP A 85 -13.72 -3.77 -6.60
CA TRP A 85 -15.08 -3.28 -6.83
C TRP A 85 -16.14 -4.31 -6.42
N CYS A 86 -15.99 -5.57 -6.85
CA CYS A 86 -16.87 -6.66 -6.45
C CYS A 86 -16.87 -6.88 -4.93
N ASN A 87 -15.70 -6.87 -4.30
CA ASN A 87 -15.55 -7.03 -2.85
C ASN A 87 -16.33 -5.93 -2.09
N TYR A 88 -16.16 -4.66 -2.46
CA TYR A 88 -16.89 -3.56 -1.84
C TYR A 88 -18.40 -3.62 -2.12
N LYS A 89 -18.79 -3.97 -3.36
CA LYS A 89 -20.19 -4.00 -3.75
C LYS A 89 -20.98 -5.11 -3.06
N PHE A 90 -20.42 -6.32 -2.98
CA PHE A 90 -21.13 -7.51 -2.53
C PHE A 90 -20.82 -7.91 -1.09
N LEU A 91 -19.55 -7.78 -0.66
CA LEU A 91 -19.11 -8.29 0.64
C LEU A 91 -19.13 -7.20 1.72
N ALA A 92 -18.57 -6.01 1.46
CA ALA A 92 -18.35 -5.01 2.51
C ALA A 92 -19.62 -4.61 3.26
N LYS A 93 -20.71 -4.29 2.54
CA LYS A 93 -22.00 -3.92 3.18
C LYS A 93 -22.57 -5.07 4.03
N ARG A 94 -22.54 -6.29 3.50
CA ARG A 94 -23.06 -7.47 4.22
C ARG A 94 -22.22 -7.75 5.46
N LEU A 95 -20.89 -7.75 5.32
CA LEU A 95 -19.98 -7.99 6.42
C LEU A 95 -20.21 -6.96 7.55
N ARG A 96 -20.37 -5.67 7.22
CA ARG A 96 -20.62 -4.64 8.23
C ARG A 96 -21.89 -4.87 9.04
N ILE A 97 -23.00 -5.20 8.38
CA ILE A 97 -24.28 -5.49 9.06
C ILE A 97 -24.10 -6.69 10.00
N TYR A 98 -23.37 -7.71 9.57
CA TYR A 98 -23.15 -8.92 10.39
C TYR A 98 -22.20 -8.67 11.56
N THR A 99 -21.18 -7.82 11.39
CA THR A 99 -20.30 -7.44 12.50
C THR A 99 -21.06 -6.72 13.61
N GLU A 100 -22.07 -5.91 13.28
CA GLU A 100 -22.90 -5.20 14.28
C GLU A 100 -23.68 -6.17 15.15
N VAL A 101 -24.32 -7.16 14.53
CA VAL A 101 -25.09 -8.20 15.23
C VAL A 101 -24.17 -9.15 16.01
N ALA A 102 -22.94 -9.35 15.54
CA ALA A 102 -21.93 -10.17 16.19
C ALA A 102 -21.10 -9.36 17.21
N SER A 103 -21.78 -8.71 18.18
CA SER A 103 -21.14 -7.95 19.26
C SER A 103 -20.30 -6.75 18.80
N ASP A 104 -20.68 -6.11 17.69
CA ASP A 104 -19.93 -5.02 17.05
C ASP A 104 -18.44 -5.34 16.83
N SER A 105 -18.15 -6.57 16.40
CA SER A 105 -16.79 -7.07 16.19
C SER A 105 -15.97 -6.16 15.27
N VAL A 106 -14.77 -5.82 15.75
CA VAL A 106 -13.84 -4.89 15.07
C VAL A 106 -12.74 -5.61 14.29
N THR A 107 -12.53 -6.91 14.51
CA THR A 107 -11.53 -7.72 13.80
C THR A 107 -12.14 -8.97 13.17
N ILE A 108 -11.52 -9.52 12.12
CA ILE A 108 -11.97 -10.76 11.48
C ILE A 108 -11.98 -11.95 12.46
N PRO A 109 -10.93 -12.21 13.28
CA PRO A 109 -10.96 -13.30 14.24
C PRO A 109 -12.08 -13.18 15.27
N ASP A 110 -12.32 -11.97 15.76
CA ASP A 110 -13.39 -11.67 16.73
C ASP A 110 -14.78 -11.84 16.08
N PHE A 111 -14.93 -11.37 14.84
CA PHE A 111 -16.15 -11.60 14.07
C PHE A 111 -16.44 -13.09 13.89
N LEU A 112 -15.44 -13.91 13.56
CA LEU A 112 -15.61 -15.35 13.39
C LEU A 112 -15.98 -16.03 14.72
N GLU A 113 -15.31 -15.68 15.82
CA GLU A 113 -15.65 -16.18 17.16
C GLU A 113 -17.12 -15.89 17.52
N ASN A 114 -17.54 -14.63 17.41
CA ASN A 114 -18.89 -14.20 17.76
C ASN A 114 -19.95 -14.72 16.80
N ARG A 115 -19.67 -14.75 15.49
CA ARG A 115 -20.59 -15.23 14.46
C ARG A 115 -20.91 -16.72 14.60
N PHE A 116 -19.92 -17.52 14.97
CA PHE A 116 -20.07 -18.96 15.16
C PHE A 116 -20.33 -19.36 16.62
N LYS A 117 -20.37 -18.37 17.54
CA LYS A 117 -20.54 -18.59 19.00
C LYS A 117 -19.51 -19.58 19.54
N ASP A 118 -18.28 -19.46 19.06
CA ASP A 118 -17.18 -20.34 19.43
C ASP A 118 -16.78 -20.10 20.89
N ARG A 119 -17.06 -21.09 21.76
CA ARG A 119 -16.69 -21.02 23.18
C ARG A 119 -15.24 -21.44 23.45
N THR A 120 -14.60 -22.18 22.53
CA THR A 120 -13.23 -22.67 22.70
C THR A 120 -12.19 -21.68 22.20
N LYS A 121 -12.61 -20.60 21.53
CA LYS A 121 -11.77 -19.55 20.92
C LYS A 121 -10.83 -20.08 19.84
N THR A 122 -11.09 -21.29 19.33
CA THR A 122 -10.27 -21.96 18.34
C THR A 122 -10.25 -21.19 17.03
N LEU A 123 -11.41 -20.66 16.59
CA LEU A 123 -11.51 -19.85 15.38
C LEU A 123 -10.69 -18.57 15.47
N ARG A 124 -10.69 -17.92 16.64
CA ARG A 124 -9.90 -16.72 16.88
C ARG A 124 -8.41 -17.00 16.83
N ILE A 125 -7.96 -18.07 17.47
CA ILE A 125 -6.53 -18.45 17.52
C ILE A 125 -6.04 -18.81 16.12
N ILE A 126 -6.75 -19.69 15.41
CA ILE A 126 -6.35 -20.12 14.06
C ILE A 126 -6.32 -18.93 13.10
N SER A 127 -7.39 -18.11 13.08
CA SER A 127 -7.46 -16.94 12.21
C SER A 127 -6.38 -15.91 12.55
N GLY A 128 -6.13 -15.68 13.84
CA GLY A 128 -5.06 -14.80 14.30
C GLY A 128 -3.67 -15.28 13.89
N LEU A 129 -3.39 -16.58 14.02
CA LEU A 129 -2.12 -17.17 13.58
C LEU A 129 -1.92 -17.04 12.07
N LEU A 130 -2.96 -17.33 11.27
CA LEU A 130 -2.89 -17.15 9.82
C LEU A 130 -2.60 -15.68 9.46
N ILE A 131 -3.31 -14.74 10.08
CA ILE A 131 -3.06 -13.30 9.87
C ILE A 131 -1.60 -12.96 10.19
N ILE A 132 -1.08 -13.39 11.34
CA ILE A 132 0.31 -13.13 11.74
C ILE A 132 1.29 -13.66 10.70
N ILE A 133 1.12 -14.90 10.22
CA ILE A 133 2.02 -15.51 9.24
C ILE A 133 2.00 -14.72 7.92
N PHE A 134 0.82 -14.49 7.35
CA PHE A 134 0.69 -13.81 6.05
C PHE A 134 1.12 -12.33 6.13
N PHE A 135 0.75 -11.61 7.20
CA PHE A 135 1.20 -10.24 7.38
C PHE A 135 2.70 -10.13 7.65
N THR A 136 3.31 -11.13 8.29
CA THR A 136 4.78 -11.14 8.45
C THR A 136 5.49 -11.21 7.11
N LEU A 137 5.04 -12.09 6.19
CA LEU A 137 5.57 -12.16 4.83
C LEU A 137 5.32 -10.87 4.06
N TYR A 138 4.14 -10.29 4.21
CA TYR A 138 3.79 -9.01 3.59
C TYR A 138 4.69 -7.87 4.06
N VAL A 139 4.83 -7.68 5.38
CA VAL A 139 5.69 -6.63 5.96
C VAL A 139 7.16 -6.86 5.62
N SER A 140 7.62 -8.12 5.60
CA SER A 140 8.98 -8.48 5.17
C SER A 140 9.27 -8.00 3.75
N SER A 141 8.33 -8.17 2.81
CA SER A 141 8.48 -7.65 1.45
C SER A 141 8.63 -6.13 1.40
N GLY A 142 7.90 -5.40 2.26
CA GLY A 142 8.01 -3.95 2.40
C GLY A 142 9.37 -3.50 2.94
N ILE A 143 9.93 -4.23 3.91
CA ILE A 143 11.27 -3.97 4.44
C ILE A 143 12.34 -4.22 3.37
N ILE A 144 12.21 -5.28 2.57
CA ILE A 144 13.13 -5.55 1.45
C ILE A 144 13.07 -4.43 0.41
N ALA A 145 11.87 -3.97 0.05
CA ALA A 145 11.68 -2.84 -0.84
C ALA A 145 12.33 -1.56 -0.29
N GLY A 146 12.16 -1.28 1.01
CA GLY A 146 12.83 -0.18 1.70
C GLY A 146 14.36 -0.31 1.67
N GLY A 147 14.90 -1.47 2.02
CA GLY A 147 16.34 -1.74 1.98
C GLY A 147 16.96 -1.50 0.59
N LYS A 148 16.33 -2.03 -0.47
CA LYS A 148 16.75 -1.79 -1.87
C LYS A 148 16.65 -0.31 -2.27
N THR A 149 15.62 0.38 -1.78
CA THR A 149 15.43 1.81 -2.02
C THR A 149 16.56 2.62 -1.39
N PHE A 150 16.92 2.31 -0.13
CA PHE A 150 18.02 2.97 0.56
C PHE A 150 19.38 2.67 -0.08
N GLU A 151 19.60 1.43 -0.53
CA GLU A 151 20.80 1.02 -1.24
C GLU A 151 20.94 1.76 -2.58
N SER A 152 19.87 1.84 -3.36
CA SER A 152 19.87 2.53 -4.66
C SER A 152 20.05 4.05 -4.55
N PHE A 153 19.43 4.70 -3.56
CA PHE A 153 19.48 6.16 -3.43
C PHE A 153 20.68 6.67 -2.63
N PHE A 154 21.01 6.02 -1.52
CA PHE A 154 22.02 6.51 -0.59
C PHE A 154 23.35 5.74 -0.68
N GLY A 155 23.42 4.65 -1.44
CA GLY A 155 24.60 3.78 -1.51
C GLY A 155 24.90 3.07 -0.19
N LEU A 156 23.94 3.02 0.73
CA LEU A 156 24.04 2.27 1.98
C LEU A 156 23.94 0.78 1.68
N SER A 157 24.59 -0.08 2.48
CA SER A 157 24.34 -1.51 2.33
C SER A 157 22.87 -1.83 2.60
N PHE A 158 22.33 -2.80 1.87
CA PHE A 158 20.96 -3.31 2.05
C PHE A 158 20.57 -3.47 3.53
N THR A 159 21.47 -4.04 4.35
CA THR A 159 21.22 -4.28 5.78
C THR A 159 20.96 -2.99 6.56
N TYR A 160 21.79 -1.95 6.37
CA TYR A 160 21.58 -0.67 7.04
C TYR A 160 20.31 0.03 6.54
N GLY A 161 20.02 -0.06 5.24
CA GLY A 161 18.78 0.47 4.65
C GLY A 161 17.51 -0.20 5.19
N ALA A 162 17.54 -1.53 5.35
CA ALA A 162 16.44 -2.31 5.90
C ALA A 162 16.18 -1.96 7.38
N VAL A 163 17.25 -1.86 8.19
CA VAL A 163 17.14 -1.46 9.61
C VAL A 163 16.59 -0.04 9.74
N ALA A 164 17.07 0.91 8.93
CA ALA A 164 16.54 2.28 8.92
C ALA A 164 15.04 2.31 8.57
N THR A 165 14.63 1.53 7.58
CA THR A 165 13.21 1.38 7.21
C THR A 165 12.36 0.88 8.38
N ILE A 166 12.81 -0.17 9.08
CA ILE A 166 12.11 -0.72 10.25
C ILE A 166 11.98 0.35 11.35
N LEU A 167 13.06 1.04 11.68
CA LEU A 167 13.06 2.04 12.75
C LEU A 167 12.07 3.18 12.47
N ILE A 168 12.05 3.68 11.25
CA ILE A 168 11.13 4.74 10.82
C ILE A 168 9.68 4.25 10.93
N VAL A 169 9.37 3.07 10.37
CA VAL A 169 8.02 2.50 10.37
C VAL A 169 7.50 2.23 11.77
N VAL A 170 8.31 1.60 12.62
CA VAL A 170 7.97 1.34 14.03
C VAL A 170 7.73 2.67 14.74
N PHE A 171 8.61 3.65 14.59
CA PHE A 171 8.45 4.93 15.28
C PHE A 171 7.12 5.59 14.93
N TYR A 172 6.80 5.84 13.67
CA TYR A 172 5.56 6.56 13.35
C TYR A 172 4.28 5.74 13.59
N THR A 173 4.34 4.40 13.57
CA THR A 173 3.17 3.54 13.80
C THR A 173 2.74 3.52 15.28
N PHE A 174 3.70 3.52 16.21
CA PHE A 174 3.39 3.44 17.65
C PHE A 174 2.78 4.73 18.21
N PHE A 175 3.10 5.90 17.64
CA PHE A 175 2.68 7.20 18.17
C PHE A 175 1.37 7.74 17.57
N GLY A 176 0.71 7.07 16.62
CA GLY A 176 -0.37 7.69 15.85
C GLY A 176 -1.81 7.31 16.20
N GLY A 177 -2.08 6.05 16.54
CA GLY A 177 -3.45 5.50 16.52
C GLY A 177 -4.08 5.46 15.12
N PHE A 178 -5.24 4.81 14.97
CA PHE A 178 -5.85 4.55 13.64
C PHE A 178 -6.11 5.82 12.83
N LYS A 179 -6.50 6.92 13.49
CA LYS A 179 -6.76 8.21 12.81
C LYS A 179 -5.51 8.78 12.15
N ALA A 180 -4.39 8.83 12.88
CA ALA A 180 -3.14 9.36 12.33
C ALA A 180 -2.65 8.46 11.19
N VAL A 181 -2.72 7.14 11.36
CA VAL A 181 -2.36 6.16 10.32
C VAL A 181 -3.21 6.37 9.07
N ALA A 182 -4.54 6.50 9.22
CA ALA A 182 -5.42 6.70 8.07
C ALA A 182 -5.12 8.00 7.31
N ILE A 183 -4.75 9.08 8.00
CA ILE A 183 -4.42 10.36 7.37
C ILE A 183 -3.03 10.30 6.71
N THR A 184 -2.03 9.69 7.36
CA THR A 184 -0.73 9.49 6.73
C THR A 184 -0.82 8.60 5.51
N ASP A 185 -1.62 7.54 5.56
CA ASP A 185 -1.85 6.64 4.43
C ASP A 185 -2.57 7.35 3.29
N ALA A 186 -3.58 8.19 3.58
CA ALA A 186 -4.25 8.97 2.55
C ALA A 186 -3.30 9.98 1.87
N PHE A 187 -2.43 10.64 2.64
CA PHE A 187 -1.40 11.53 2.11
C PHE A 187 -0.39 10.76 1.24
N GLN A 188 0.11 9.62 1.72
CA GLN A 188 1.05 8.76 0.98
C GLN A 188 0.41 8.21 -0.29
N GLY A 189 -0.82 7.72 -0.23
CA GLY A 189 -1.57 7.23 -1.39
C GLY A 189 -1.79 8.31 -2.44
N ALA A 190 -2.14 9.53 -2.03
CA ALA A 190 -2.29 10.66 -2.94
C ALA A 190 -0.95 11.03 -3.60
N LEU A 191 0.15 11.02 -2.84
CA LEU A 191 1.49 11.25 -3.36
C LEU A 191 1.92 10.15 -4.34
N MET A 192 1.68 8.88 -4.03
CA MET A 192 1.94 7.74 -4.91
C MET A 192 1.16 7.87 -6.22
N PHE A 193 -0.12 8.23 -6.15
CA PHE A 193 -0.95 8.46 -7.32
C PHE A 193 -0.39 9.60 -8.21
N ALA A 194 0.03 10.71 -7.61
CA ALA A 194 0.67 11.79 -8.34
C ALA A 194 1.97 11.32 -9.02
N VAL A 195 2.81 10.55 -8.33
CA VAL A 195 4.06 9.99 -8.88
C VAL A 195 3.78 9.06 -10.07
N LEU A 196 2.76 8.20 -9.98
CA LEU A 196 2.36 7.30 -11.08
C LEU A 196 1.95 8.04 -12.36
N ILE A 197 1.44 9.28 -12.26
CA ILE A 197 1.11 10.12 -13.42
C ILE A 197 2.33 10.92 -13.89
N LEU A 198 3.06 11.52 -12.95
CA LEU A 198 4.15 12.43 -13.26
C LEU A 198 5.36 11.71 -13.86
N ILE A 199 5.75 10.55 -13.34
CA ILE A 199 6.94 9.82 -13.82
C ILE A 199 6.81 9.51 -15.32
N PRO A 200 5.74 8.84 -15.82
CA PRO A 200 5.60 8.56 -17.25
C PRO A 200 5.60 9.84 -18.10
N LEU A 201 4.94 10.91 -17.64
CA LEU A 201 4.87 12.18 -18.37
C LEU A 201 6.26 12.84 -18.51
N PHE A 202 7.02 12.88 -17.42
CA PHE A 202 8.39 13.42 -17.43
C PHE A 202 9.35 12.53 -18.22
N SER A 203 9.25 11.21 -18.07
CA SER A 203 10.04 10.25 -18.85
C SER A 203 9.77 10.39 -20.34
N TYR A 204 8.50 10.52 -20.76
CA TYR A 204 8.15 10.74 -22.16
C TYR A 204 8.77 12.02 -22.73
N ARG A 205 8.76 13.12 -21.97
CA ARG A 205 9.39 14.37 -22.38
C ARG A 205 10.92 14.30 -22.39
N ALA A 206 11.51 13.62 -21.41
CA ALA A 206 12.96 13.51 -21.24
C ALA A 206 13.60 12.59 -22.29
N LEU A 207 12.89 11.54 -22.72
CA LEU A 207 13.38 10.59 -23.72
C LEU A 207 13.44 11.16 -25.15
N GLN A 208 12.97 12.41 -25.37
CA GLN A 208 13.00 13.10 -26.67
C GLN A 208 12.61 12.20 -27.84
N ILE A 209 11.56 11.38 -27.65
CA ILE A 209 11.07 10.43 -28.65
C ILE A 209 10.85 11.19 -29.97
N PRO A 210 11.56 10.82 -31.06
CA PRO A 210 11.40 11.47 -32.35
C PRO A 210 9.92 11.50 -32.74
N ALA A 211 9.41 12.65 -33.19
CA ALA A 211 7.99 12.86 -33.49
C ALA A 211 7.44 11.87 -34.54
N ASP A 212 8.34 11.35 -35.35
CA ASP A 212 8.17 10.42 -36.45
C ASP A 212 8.23 8.93 -35.99
N SER A 213 8.66 8.67 -34.75
CA SER A 213 8.60 7.34 -34.13
C SER A 213 7.40 7.24 -33.17
N SER A 214 6.49 6.30 -33.42
CA SER A 214 5.40 6.04 -32.47
C SER A 214 5.96 5.46 -31.16
N PHE A 215 5.39 5.85 -30.02
CA PHE A 215 5.72 5.25 -28.71
C PHE A 215 5.73 3.71 -28.77
N PHE A 216 4.74 3.14 -29.46
CA PHE A 216 4.62 1.69 -29.66
C PHE A 216 5.77 1.10 -30.50
N ALA A 217 6.32 1.84 -31.46
CA ALA A 217 7.50 1.41 -32.22
C ALA A 217 8.74 1.33 -31.33
N GLN A 218 8.91 2.24 -30.37
CA GLN A 218 10.00 2.18 -29.40
C GLN A 218 9.84 1.02 -28.42
N VAL A 219 8.62 0.75 -27.95
CA VAL A 219 8.36 -0.41 -27.06
C VAL A 219 8.68 -1.73 -27.76
N ARG A 220 8.40 -1.85 -29.07
CA ARG A 220 8.75 -3.05 -29.86
C ARG A 220 10.25 -3.33 -29.94
N LEU A 221 11.12 -2.34 -29.70
CA LEU A 221 12.57 -2.54 -29.66
C LEU A 221 13.02 -3.33 -28.41
N TYR A 222 12.26 -3.24 -27.31
CA TYR A 222 12.54 -4.00 -26.09
C TYR A 222 12.02 -5.45 -26.16
N GLY A 223 11.10 -5.72 -27.08
CA GLY A 223 10.62 -7.06 -27.41
C GLY A 223 9.36 -7.00 -28.26
N ALA A 224 9.28 -7.83 -29.31
CA ALA A 224 8.12 -7.87 -30.20
C ALA A 224 6.81 -8.27 -29.47
N SER A 225 6.94 -9.00 -28.36
CA SER A 225 5.84 -9.43 -27.51
C SER A 225 5.49 -8.47 -26.36
N HIS A 226 6.25 -7.39 -26.13
CA HIS A 226 5.95 -6.46 -25.02
C HIS A 226 4.63 -5.72 -25.16
N LEU A 227 4.05 -5.70 -26.37
CA LEU A 227 2.71 -5.15 -26.64
C LEU A 227 1.63 -6.23 -26.76
N ASP A 228 1.99 -7.50 -26.66
CA ASP A 228 1.04 -8.60 -26.69
C ASP A 228 0.41 -8.75 -25.29
N LEU A 229 -0.90 -8.49 -25.24
CA LEU A 229 -1.70 -8.56 -24.02
C LEU A 229 -1.82 -9.99 -23.48
N PHE A 230 -1.62 -11.00 -24.31
CA PHE A 230 -1.80 -12.42 -23.96
C PHE A 230 -0.48 -13.19 -24.00
N TYR A 231 0.65 -12.50 -24.04
CA TYR A 231 1.96 -13.13 -24.06
C TYR A 231 2.13 -14.06 -22.85
N ASN A 232 2.46 -15.33 -23.15
CA ASN A 232 2.71 -16.39 -22.18
C ASN A 232 1.52 -16.70 -21.24
N GLN A 233 0.29 -16.41 -21.67
CA GLN A 233 -0.93 -16.84 -20.99
C GLN A 233 -1.44 -18.16 -21.60
N SER A 234 -0.85 -19.27 -21.16
CA SER A 234 -1.28 -20.64 -21.45
C SER A 234 -1.74 -21.33 -20.18
#